data_AF-A0A836ZT87-F1
#
_entry.id   AF-A0A836ZT87-F1
#
_cell.length_a   1.000
_cell.length_b   1.000
_cell.length_c   1.000
_cell.angle_alpha   90.00
_cell.angle_beta   90.00
_cell.angle_gamma   90.00
#
_symmetry.space_group_name_H-M   'P 1'
#
loop_
_entity.id
_entity.type
_entity.pdbx_description
1 polymer ?
#
loop_
_entity_poly.entity_id
_entity_poly.type
_entity_poly.pdbx_seq_one_letter_code
_entity_poly.pdbx_strand_id
1 'polypeptide(L)'
;MDEYPIIDLSHLLPAAQGLARLPSDERIQRLRADRWIGYPRAVGALNRLEALYAWPNKQRMPNLLLVGPTNNGKSMIVEKFRRTHPPSSDADQEHIPVLVVQMPSEPSVIRFYVALLAAMGAPLRPRPRLPEMEQLALALLRKVGVRMLV
;
A
#
# COMPACT_ATOMS: atom_id res chain seq x y z
N MET A 1 16.10 -15.64 -39.33
CA MET A 1 15.84 -16.45 -38.12
C MET A 1 16.98 -16.10 -37.20
N ASP A 2 16.80 -15.06 -36.40
CA ASP A 2 17.92 -14.47 -35.67
C ASP A 2 18.29 -15.40 -34.50
N GLU A 3 19.41 -16.10 -34.66
CA GLU A 3 20.06 -16.84 -33.59
C GLU A 3 20.49 -15.86 -32.50
N TYR A 4 19.66 -15.72 -31.47
CA TYR A 4 20.11 -15.08 -30.24
C TYR A 4 21.26 -15.92 -29.69
N PRO A 5 22.46 -15.33 -29.47
CA PRO A 5 23.59 -16.06 -28.91
C PRO A 5 23.18 -16.69 -27.59
N ILE A 6 23.71 -17.88 -27.28
CA ILE A 6 23.46 -18.55 -26.02
C ILE A 6 23.99 -17.64 -24.90
N ILE A 7 23.09 -16.92 -24.24
CA ILE A 7 23.43 -16.01 -23.15
C ILE A 7 23.72 -16.88 -21.92
N ASP A 8 24.97 -16.88 -21.44
CA ASP A 8 25.31 -17.42 -20.13
C ASP A 8 24.73 -16.51 -19.04
N LEU A 9 23.80 -17.06 -18.25
CA LEU A 9 23.09 -16.36 -17.19
C LEU A 9 23.44 -16.93 -15.80
N SER A 10 24.47 -17.76 -15.68
CA SER A 10 24.89 -18.38 -14.41
C SER A 10 25.26 -17.37 -13.32
N HIS A 11 25.70 -16.17 -13.72
CA HIS A 11 26.01 -15.06 -12.84
C HIS A 11 24.77 -14.36 -12.24
N LEU A 12 23.57 -14.66 -12.73
CA LEU A 12 22.31 -14.12 -12.21
C LEU A 12 21.68 -15.08 -11.19
N LEU A 13 20.93 -14.51 -10.25
CA LEU A 13 20.05 -15.29 -9.37
C LEU A 13 19.07 -16.15 -10.19
N PRO A 14 18.72 -17.37 -9.74
CA PRO A 14 17.83 -18.26 -10.49
C PRO A 14 16.51 -17.61 -10.92
N ALA A 15 15.90 -16.82 -10.03
CA ALA A 15 14.67 -16.08 -10.33
C ALA A 15 14.84 -15.03 -11.45
N ALA A 16 16.04 -14.45 -11.59
CA ALA A 16 16.34 -13.47 -12.64
C ALA A 16 16.70 -14.13 -13.98
N GLN A 17 17.23 -15.36 -13.97
CA GLN A 17 17.56 -16.11 -15.19
C GLN A 17 16.31 -16.37 -16.04
N GLY A 18 15.22 -16.84 -15.41
CA GLY A 18 13.95 -17.06 -16.10
C GLY A 18 13.40 -15.78 -16.74
N LEU A 19 13.51 -14.65 -16.04
CA LEU A 19 13.08 -13.35 -16.55
C LEU A 19 13.95 -12.85 -17.72
N ALA A 20 15.26 -13.08 -17.67
CA ALA A 20 16.20 -12.65 -18.71
C ALA A 20 15.98 -13.38 -20.05
N ARG A 21 15.39 -14.58 -20.02
CA ARG A 21 15.06 -15.40 -21.20
C ARG A 21 13.73 -15.01 -21.87
N LEU A 22 12.94 -14.15 -21.27
CA LEU A 22 11.66 -13.72 -21.83
C LEU A 22 11.86 -12.86 -23.09
N PRO A 23 10.83 -12.76 -23.97
CA PRO A 23 10.83 -11.82 -25.08
C PRO A 23 11.11 -10.38 -24.62
N SER A 24 11.71 -9.59 -25.51
CA SER A 24 12.12 -8.20 -25.20
C SER A 24 11.00 -7.36 -24.60
N ASP A 25 9.78 -7.46 -25.13
CA ASP A 25 8.64 -6.67 -24.65
C ASP A 25 8.25 -7.02 -23.21
N GLU A 26 8.19 -8.31 -22.88
CA GLU A 26 7.92 -8.78 -21.51
C GLU A 26 9.03 -8.36 -20.53
N ARG A 27 10.29 -8.39 -20.97
CA ARG A 27 11.42 -7.92 -20.18
C ARG A 27 11.30 -6.42 -19.89
N ILE A 28 10.99 -5.61 -20.90
CA ILE A 28 10.81 -4.16 -20.77
C ILE A 28 9.67 -3.85 -19.80
N GLN A 29 8.53 -4.54 -19.92
CA GLN A 29 7.40 -4.37 -19.00
C GLN A 29 7.82 -4.69 -17.56
N ARG A 30 8.55 -5.79 -17.34
CA ARG A 30 9.02 -6.18 -15.99
C ARG A 30 10.13 -5.29 -15.43
N LEU A 31 10.91 -4.61 -16.27
CA LEU A 31 11.89 -3.61 -15.83
C LEU A 31 11.19 -2.32 -15.38
N ARG A 32 10.10 -1.95 -16.03
CA ARG A 32 9.30 -0.75 -15.70
C ARG A 32 8.37 -0.95 -14.50
N ALA A 33 8.12 -2.18 -14.10
CA ALA A 33 7.28 -2.49 -12.93
C ALA A 33 7.95 -2.08 -11.61
N ASP A 34 7.15 -1.58 -10.67
CA ASP A 34 7.63 -1.22 -9.34
C ASP A 34 8.21 -2.42 -8.59
N ARG A 35 9.38 -2.24 -7.98
CA ARG A 35 10.06 -3.27 -7.19
C ARG A 35 10.37 -2.80 -5.78
N TRP A 36 10.09 -3.68 -4.83
CA TRP A 36 10.54 -3.48 -3.46
C TRP A 36 12.06 -3.63 -3.37
N ILE A 37 12.71 -2.64 -2.76
CA ILE A 37 14.14 -2.65 -2.46
C ILE A 37 14.30 -2.52 -0.94
N GLY A 38 14.70 -3.62 -0.29
CA GLY A 38 14.83 -3.71 1.16
C GLY A 38 16.17 -3.20 1.70
N TYR A 39 16.54 -1.95 1.41
CA TYR A 39 17.73 -1.34 2.03
C TYR A 39 17.51 -1.12 3.55
N PRO A 40 18.57 -1.02 4.36
CA PRO A 40 18.45 -1.08 5.83
C PRO A 40 17.43 -0.12 6.45
N ARG A 41 17.36 1.13 5.95
CA ARG A 41 16.40 2.13 6.44
C ARG A 41 14.95 1.80 6.04
N ALA A 42 14.71 1.27 4.84
CA ALA A 42 13.37 0.85 4.42
C ALA A 42 12.86 -0.33 5.25
N VAL A 43 13.73 -1.32 5.52
CA VAL A 43 13.41 -2.45 6.40
C VAL A 43 13.13 -1.94 7.82
N GLY A 44 13.96 -1.03 8.35
CA GLY A 44 13.73 -0.45 9.67
C GLY A 44 12.40 0.31 9.79
N ALA A 45 12.00 1.03 8.74
CA ALA A 45 10.71 1.71 8.71
C ALA A 45 9.52 0.73 8.62
N LEU A 46 9.66 -0.32 7.81
CA LEU A 46 8.67 -1.41 7.72
C LEU A 46 8.48 -2.09 9.08
N ASN A 47 9.58 -2.45 9.77
CA ASN A 47 9.51 -3.05 11.09
C ASN A 47 8.81 -2.17 12.14
N ARG A 48 8.90 -0.84 12.02
CA ARG A 48 8.15 0.09 12.88
C ARG A 48 6.65 0.08 12.57
N LEU A 49 6.27 -0.04 11.30
CA LEU A 49 4.87 -0.19 10.90
C LEU A 49 4.31 -1.53 11.42
N GLU A 50 5.06 -2.62 11.29
CA GLU A 50 4.69 -3.93 11.86
C GLU A 50 4.51 -3.88 13.38
N ALA A 51 5.43 -3.23 14.09
CA ALA A 51 5.33 -3.05 15.53
C ALA A 51 4.09 -2.24 15.94
N LEU A 52 3.70 -1.22 15.16
CA LEU A 52 2.45 -0.47 15.39
C LEU A 52 1.22 -1.30 15.08
N TYR A 53 1.24 -2.10 14.02
CA TYR A 53 0.13 -2.99 13.67
C TYR A 53 -0.14 -4.04 14.76
N ALA A 54 0.92 -4.63 15.31
CA ALA A 54 0.85 -5.61 16.40
C ALA A 54 0.63 -4.96 17.78
N TRP A 55 0.64 -3.63 17.87
CA TRP A 55 0.53 -2.92 19.14
C TRP A 55 -0.84 -3.16 19.80
N PRO A 56 -0.90 -3.47 21.10
CA PRO A 56 -2.18 -3.65 21.79
C PRO A 56 -2.95 -2.33 21.83
N ASN A 57 -4.27 -2.41 21.72
CA ASN A 57 -5.13 -1.22 21.76
C ASN A 57 -4.94 -0.43 23.05
N LYS A 58 -4.70 0.88 22.92
CA LYS A 58 -4.58 1.84 24.02
C LYS A 58 -5.53 3.01 23.78
N GLN A 59 -5.89 3.71 24.85
CA GLN A 59 -6.72 4.93 24.77
C GLN A 59 -6.11 5.97 23.84
N ARG A 60 -4.77 6.04 23.76
CA ARG A 60 -4.02 6.84 22.79
C ARG A 60 -3.02 5.96 22.07
N MET A 61 -3.35 5.58 20.84
CA MET A 61 -2.44 4.82 19.99
C MET A 61 -1.23 5.67 19.57
N PRO A 62 0.00 5.11 19.58
CA PRO A 62 1.15 5.77 18.97
C PRO A 62 0.96 5.88 17.45
N ASN A 63 1.48 6.96 16.86
CA ASN A 63 1.48 7.21 15.42
C ASN A 63 2.92 7.27 14.90
N LEU A 64 3.12 7.00 13.61
CA LEU A 64 4.43 7.09 12.95
C LEU A 64 4.39 8.11 11.82
N LEU A 65 5.39 9.00 11.78
CA LEU A 65 5.64 9.90 10.66
C LEU A 65 6.88 9.41 9.89
N LEU A 66 6.71 9.01 8.63
CA LEU A 66 7.82 8.72 7.73
C LEU A 66 8.25 9.98 6.97
N VAL A 67 9.44 10.50 7.29
CA VAL A 67 10.03 11.67 6.62
C VAL A 67 11.28 11.27 5.84
N GLY A 68 11.44 11.85 4.66
CA GLY A 68 12.64 11.73 3.84
C GLY A 68 12.46 12.43 2.50
N PRO A 69 13.55 12.70 1.75
CA PRO A 69 13.45 13.36 0.45
C PRO A 69 12.60 12.57 -0.55
N THR A 70 12.18 13.21 -1.64
CA THR A 70 11.54 12.52 -2.76
C THR A 70 12.44 11.40 -3.28
N ASN A 71 11.85 10.37 -3.89
CA ASN A 71 12.57 9.22 -4.43
C ASN A 71 13.36 8.37 -3.39
N ASN A 72 12.99 8.45 -2.11
CA ASN A 72 13.53 7.59 -1.04
C ASN A 72 12.56 6.46 -0.64
N GLY A 73 11.74 5.97 -1.57
CA GLY A 73 10.92 4.78 -1.34
C GLY A 73 9.81 4.89 -0.28
N LYS A 74 9.45 6.09 0.21
CA LYS A 74 8.39 6.27 1.23
C LYS A 74 7.08 5.57 0.83
N SER A 75 6.58 5.86 -0.38
CA SER A 75 5.37 5.23 -0.91
C SER A 75 5.55 3.72 -1.09
N MET A 76 6.75 3.26 -1.47
CA MET A 76 7.07 1.84 -1.61
C MET A 76 7.10 1.10 -0.27
N ILE A 77 7.51 1.75 0.82
CA ILE A 77 7.45 1.19 2.18
C ILE A 77 6.00 0.98 2.60
N VAL A 78 5.15 2.00 2.42
CA VAL A 78 3.71 1.92 2.71
C VAL A 78 3.04 0.85 1.85
N GLU A 79 3.34 0.81 0.56
CA GLU A 79 2.78 -0.18 -0.36
C GLU A 79 3.23 -1.60 -0.03
N LYS A 80 4.50 -1.79 0.31
CA LYS A 80 5.01 -3.10 0.77
C LYS A 80 4.32 -3.55 2.05
N PHE A 81 4.13 -2.63 3.00
CA PHE A 81 3.41 -2.89 4.24
C PHE A 81 1.96 -3.31 3.97
N ARG A 82 1.24 -2.56 3.13
CA ARG A 82 -0.13 -2.88 2.69
C ARG A 82 -0.22 -4.25 2.03
N ARG A 83 0.70 -4.58 1.12
CA ARG A 83 0.71 -5.91 0.45
C ARG A 83 0.97 -7.08 1.38
N THR A 84 1.60 -6.83 2.54
CA THR A 84 1.84 -7.85 3.57
C THR A 84 0.59 -8.07 4.44
N HIS A 85 -0.36 -7.14 4.40
CA HIS A 85 -1.66 -7.21 5.05
C HIS A 85 -2.80 -7.06 4.02
N PRO A 86 -2.95 -8.02 3.09
CA PRO A 86 -3.90 -7.89 2.00
C PRO A 86 -5.33 -7.78 2.54
N PRO A 87 -6.21 -7.01 1.87
CA PRO A 87 -7.63 -7.09 2.14
C PRO A 87 -8.14 -8.50 1.82
N SER A 88 -9.15 -8.94 2.55
CA SER A 88 -9.82 -10.23 2.36
C SER A 88 -11.33 -10.03 2.38
N SER A 89 -12.05 -10.81 1.61
CA SER A 89 -13.51 -10.74 1.54
C SER A 89 -14.09 -12.06 2.03
N ASP A 90 -14.95 -11.98 3.05
CA ASP A 90 -15.77 -13.10 3.51
C ASP A 90 -17.20 -12.95 2.97
N ALA A 91 -18.06 -13.96 3.18
CA ALA A 91 -19.42 -13.98 2.64
C ALA A 91 -20.26 -12.74 3.01
N ASP A 92 -20.01 -12.15 4.18
CA ASP A 92 -20.81 -11.06 4.74
C ASP A 92 -20.08 -9.70 4.80
N GLN A 93 -18.75 -9.67 4.63
CA GLN A 93 -17.99 -8.42 4.75
C GLN A 93 -16.62 -8.42 4.07
N GLU A 94 -16.22 -7.21 3.66
CA GLU A 94 -14.83 -6.89 3.35
C GLU A 94 -14.04 -6.67 4.65
N HIS A 95 -12.80 -7.15 4.69
CA HIS A 95 -11.85 -6.93 5.75
C HIS A 95 -10.60 -6.24 5.18
N ILE A 96 -10.35 -5.01 5.62
CA ILE A 96 -9.28 -4.14 5.10
C ILE A 96 -8.39 -3.76 6.29
N PRO A 97 -7.39 -4.58 6.67
CA PRO A 97 -6.61 -4.34 7.88
C PRO A 97 -5.74 -3.07 7.80
N VAL A 98 -5.32 -2.68 6.59
CA VAL A 98 -4.48 -1.50 6.32
C VAL A 98 -5.13 -0.67 5.22
N LEU A 99 -5.64 0.50 5.59
CA LEU A 99 -6.23 1.45 4.65
C LEU A 99 -5.21 2.53 4.32
N VAL A 100 -4.89 2.70 3.04
CA VAL A 100 -3.95 3.72 2.57
C VAL A 100 -4.72 4.82 1.86
N VAL A 101 -4.55 6.07 2.30
CA VAL A 101 -5.24 7.24 1.74
C VAL A 101 -4.21 8.25 1.26
N GLN A 102 -4.27 8.60 -0.03
CA GLN A 102 -3.48 9.71 -0.55
C GLN A 102 -4.16 11.02 -0.17
N MET A 103 -3.45 11.87 0.58
CA MET A 103 -3.99 13.16 0.98
C MET A 103 -4.06 14.10 -0.23
N PRO A 104 -5.20 14.76 -0.47
CA PRO A 104 -5.34 15.67 -1.60
C PRO A 104 -4.47 16.91 -1.41
N SER A 105 -4.02 17.50 -2.53
CA SER A 105 -3.16 18.69 -2.54
C SER A 105 -3.78 19.88 -1.78
N GLU A 106 -5.11 19.98 -1.76
CA GLU A 106 -5.86 20.91 -0.94
C GLU A 106 -6.57 20.12 0.18
N PRO A 107 -5.94 19.93 1.35
CA PRO A 107 -6.56 19.18 2.43
C PRO A 107 -7.68 19.98 3.07
N SER A 108 -8.88 19.40 3.12
CA SER A 108 -10.00 19.86 3.95
C SER A 108 -10.62 18.67 4.66
N VAL A 109 -11.34 18.92 5.75
CA VAL A 109 -11.99 17.83 6.52
C VAL A 109 -12.95 17.04 5.63
N ILE A 110 -13.70 17.73 4.76
CA ILE A 110 -14.59 17.08 3.79
C ILE A 110 -13.80 16.22 2.81
N ARG A 111 -12.74 16.76 2.19
CA ARG A 111 -11.95 16.02 1.20
C ARG A 111 -11.24 14.81 1.83
N PHE A 112 -10.83 14.92 3.10
CA PHE A 112 -10.28 13.78 3.86
C PHE A 112 -11.31 12.66 4.01
N TYR A 113 -12.53 12.96 4.49
CA TYR A 113 -13.56 11.94 4.62
C TYR A 113 -14.03 11.39 3.27
N VAL A 114 -14.07 12.21 2.21
CA VAL A 114 -14.32 11.71 0.84
C VAL A 114 -13.25 10.69 0.45
N ALA A 115 -11.97 11.02 0.63
CA ALA A 115 -10.86 10.14 0.27
C ALA A 115 -10.88 8.83 1.09
N LEU A 116 -11.20 8.92 2.38
CA LEU A 116 -11.33 7.78 3.28
C LEU A 116 -12.48 6.84 2.88
N LEU A 117 -13.66 7.40 2.62
CA LEU A 117 -14.83 6.65 2.14
C LEU A 117 -14.56 6.00 0.78
N ALA A 118 -13.94 6.73 -0.15
CA ALA A 118 -13.56 6.22 -1.45
C ALA A 118 -12.54 5.07 -1.35
N ALA A 119 -11.55 5.19 -0.46
CA ALA A 119 -10.54 4.14 -0.24
C ALA A 119 -11.14 2.84 0.32
N MET A 120 -12.28 2.92 1.03
CA MET A 120 -13.05 1.76 1.49
C MET A 120 -14.07 1.25 0.46
N GLY A 121 -14.17 1.85 -0.73
CA GLY A 121 -15.16 1.51 -1.74
C GLY A 121 -16.60 1.92 -1.39
N ALA A 122 -16.77 2.85 -0.44
CA ALA A 122 -18.09 3.30 -0.01
C ALA A 122 -18.75 4.24 -1.05
N PRO A 123 -20.08 4.14 -1.25
CA PRO A 123 -20.78 5.04 -2.16
C PRO A 123 -20.73 6.48 -1.64
N LEU A 124 -20.31 7.41 -2.51
CA LEU A 124 -20.28 8.83 -2.20
C LEU A 124 -21.62 9.47 -2.56
N ARG A 125 -22.26 10.10 -1.58
CA ARG A 125 -23.50 10.86 -1.82
C ARG A 125 -23.18 12.23 -2.45
N PRO A 126 -24.07 12.79 -3.27
CA PRO A 126 -23.98 14.18 -3.67
C PRO A 126 -24.31 15.09 -2.47
N ARG A 127 -23.40 16.02 -2.13
CA ARG A 127 -23.52 17.00 -1.03
C ARG A 127 -23.74 16.39 0.38
N PRO A 128 -22.88 15.49 0.84
CA PRO A 128 -22.99 14.93 2.18
C PRO A 128 -22.66 16.00 3.23
N ARG A 129 -23.37 15.96 4.37
CA ARG A 129 -23.04 16.85 5.49
C ARG A 129 -21.85 16.28 6.26
N LEU A 130 -20.94 17.14 6.71
CA LEU A 130 -19.72 16.72 7.39
C LEU A 130 -19.96 15.75 8.57
N PRO A 131 -20.93 15.99 9.48
CA PRO A 131 -21.20 15.05 10.57
C PRO A 131 -21.64 13.66 10.09
N GLU A 132 -22.42 13.59 9.01
CA GLU A 132 -22.89 12.32 8.44
C GLU A 132 -21.72 11.55 7.81
N MET A 133 -20.80 12.26 7.15
CA MET A 133 -19.59 11.66 6.58
C MET A 133 -18.68 11.08 7.65
N GLU A 134 -18.47 11.83 8.74
CA GLU A 134 -17.65 11.39 9.86
C GLU A 134 -18.23 10.13 10.51
N GLN A 135 -19.53 10.14 10.81
CA GLN A 135 -20.22 8.98 11.39
C GLN A 135 -20.14 7.76 10.46
N LEU A 136 -20.39 7.95 9.17
CA LEU A 136 -20.31 6.87 8.18
C LEU A 136 -18.88 6.32 8.08
N ALA A 137 -17.88 7.19 8.00
CA ALA A 137 -16.48 6.79 7.90
C ALA A 137 -16.05 5.99 9.13
N LEU A 138 -16.35 6.46 10.33
CA LEU A 138 -16.03 5.75 11.58
C LEU A 138 -16.76 4.41 11.69
N ALA A 139 -18.02 4.34 11.26
CA ALA A 139 -18.78 3.09 11.24
C ALA A 139 -18.17 2.08 10.27
N LEU A 140 -17.80 2.51 9.05
CA LEU A 140 -17.20 1.64 8.04
C LEU A 140 -15.80 1.20 8.42
N LEU A 141 -14.95 2.09 8.94
CA LEU A 141 -13.62 1.73 9.43
C LEU A 141 -13.66 0.58 10.45
N ARG A 142 -14.63 0.64 11.38
CA ARG A 142 -14.84 -0.44 12.36
C ARG A 142 -15.39 -1.70 11.70
N LYS A 143 -16.38 -1.56 10.80
CA LYS A 143 -17.02 -2.69 10.12
C LYS A 143 -16.03 -3.50 9.29
N VAL A 144 -15.17 -2.84 8.52
CA VAL A 144 -14.17 -3.51 7.68
C VAL A 144 -12.88 -3.86 8.44
N GLY A 145 -12.83 -3.61 9.76
CA GLY A 145 -11.70 -4.01 10.60
C GLY A 145 -10.41 -3.27 10.29
N VAL A 146 -10.46 -1.99 9.92
CA VAL A 146 -9.22 -1.20 9.72
C VAL A 146 -8.45 -1.11 11.02
N ARG A 147 -7.20 -1.59 11.00
CA ARG A 147 -6.27 -1.54 12.13
C ARG A 147 -5.25 -0.42 11.99
N MET A 148 -4.86 -0.07 10.76
CA MET A 148 -4.02 1.08 10.48
C MET A 148 -4.53 1.89 9.30
N LEU A 149 -4.57 3.22 9.49
CA LEU A 149 -4.77 4.22 8.45
C LEU A 149 -3.40 4.85 8.13
N VAL A 150 -3.00 4.84 6.87
CA VAL A 150 -1.71 5.36 6.40
C VAL A 150 -1.90 6.42 5.32
#